data_AF-A0A1N6E4C0-F1
#
_entry.id   AF-A0A1N6E4C0-F1
#
_cell.length_a   1.000
_cell.length_b   1.000
_cell.length_c   1.000
_cell.angle_alpha   90.00
_cell.angle_beta   90.00
_cell.angle_gamma   90.00
#
_symmetry.space_group_name_H-M   'P 1'
#
loop_
_entity.id
_entity.type
_entity.pdbx_description
1 polymer ?
#
loop_
_entity_poly.entity_id
_entity_poly.type
_entity_poly.pdbx_seq_one_letter_code
_entity_poly.pdbx_strand_id
1 'polypeptide(L)'
;MRTRPRGVSSLAIVLVAVSMFGPWAGAQEEAENLADLPALVAAHNREREVNHLGPLTANPKLEAAALAHARDMAIHEKMTHEGTDGSTPQQRIERQEYHYLGLAENVAAGARSVPEVMRLWMRSPPHKKNILGDFTEVGFALVKGEDGTPFWSAEFGKPMPRLDPEKAAADVVSLFDQERKQVAKPPLKLEPKLAAVAQRHARAMAAQNEFRSKDDDDLTPFDHVEKSGYRFKRIGQASLQGQPTAEQAVEAWLKESSNRESLLGDVKDVGVGYAVGEKGVPFWSLIFAEPRR
;
A
#
# COMPACT_ATOMS: atom_id res chain seq x y z
N MET A 1 -67.28 -55.11 21.93
CA MET A 1 -66.64 -56.06 21.00
C MET A 1 -65.31 -55.49 20.55
N ARG A 2 -64.25 -56.30 20.63
CA ARG A 2 -62.89 -56.00 20.16
C ARG A 2 -62.90 -55.56 18.70
N THR A 3 -62.09 -54.55 18.35
CA THR A 3 -60.97 -54.66 17.39
C THR A 3 -60.31 -53.28 17.19
N ARG A 4 -59.05 -53.15 17.59
CA ARG A 4 -58.05 -52.27 16.92
C ARG A 4 -57.49 -53.08 15.74
N PRO A 5 -57.06 -52.46 14.61
CA PRO A 5 -55.66 -51.98 14.56
C PRO A 5 -55.32 -50.84 13.56
N ARG A 6 -54.08 -50.35 13.72
CA ARG A 6 -53.18 -49.64 12.77
C ARG A 6 -53.59 -48.20 12.41
N GLY A 7 -52.79 -47.16 12.62
CA GLY A 7 -51.32 -47.06 12.67
C GLY A 7 -50.82 -46.58 11.31
N VAL A 8 -50.76 -45.26 11.12
CA VAL A 8 -49.94 -44.62 10.08
C VAL A 8 -49.30 -43.38 10.70
N SER A 9 -48.01 -43.48 10.98
CA SER A 9 -47.14 -42.37 11.34
C SER A 9 -46.79 -41.62 10.06
N SER A 10 -47.17 -40.35 9.97
CA SER A 10 -46.71 -39.48 8.89
C SER A 10 -45.25 -39.11 9.13
N LEU A 11 -44.40 -39.60 8.22
CA LEU A 11 -42.99 -39.30 8.12
C LEU A 11 -42.81 -37.80 7.83
N ALA A 12 -42.17 -37.06 8.75
CA ALA A 12 -41.64 -35.74 8.43
C ALA A 12 -40.39 -35.93 7.58
N ILE A 13 -40.49 -35.64 6.28
CA ILE A 13 -39.31 -35.51 5.41
C ILE A 13 -38.63 -34.21 5.82
N VAL A 14 -37.54 -34.31 6.59
CA VAL A 14 -36.57 -33.23 6.73
C VAL A 14 -35.78 -33.20 5.41
N LEU A 15 -36.10 -32.25 4.55
CA LEU A 15 -35.24 -31.84 3.45
C LEU A 15 -33.98 -31.22 4.06
N VAL A 16 -32.91 -32.01 4.13
CA VAL A 16 -31.55 -31.46 4.31
C VAL A 16 -31.23 -30.75 2.99
N ALA A 17 -31.34 -29.42 2.98
CA ALA A 17 -30.74 -28.61 1.94
C ALA A 17 -29.21 -28.75 2.09
N VAL A 18 -28.61 -29.59 1.26
CA VAL A 18 -27.16 -29.55 1.04
C VAL A 18 -26.90 -28.28 0.24
N SER A 19 -26.51 -27.20 0.92
CA SER A 19 -25.95 -26.03 0.25
C SER A 19 -24.63 -26.45 -0.40
N MET A 20 -24.68 -26.72 -1.71
CA MET A 20 -23.48 -26.84 -2.52
C MET A 20 -22.88 -25.44 -2.67
N PHE A 21 -21.95 -25.10 -1.77
CA PHE A 21 -20.95 -24.10 -2.07
C PHE A 21 -20.09 -24.67 -3.21
N GLY A 22 -20.35 -24.22 -4.44
CA GLY A 22 -19.41 -24.41 -5.54
C GLY A 22 -18.03 -23.86 -5.15
N PRO A 23 -16.94 -24.39 -5.73
CA PRO A 23 -15.60 -23.90 -5.41
C PRO A 23 -15.54 -22.40 -5.62
N TRP A 24 -15.07 -21.71 -4.59
CA TRP A 24 -14.79 -20.28 -4.58
C TRP A 24 -13.91 -19.94 -5.79
N ALA A 25 -14.29 -18.95 -6.60
CA ALA A 25 -13.56 -18.57 -7.82
C ALA A 25 -12.04 -18.36 -7.57
N GLY A 26 -11.65 -17.86 -6.39
CA GLY A 26 -10.24 -17.69 -6.01
C GLY A 26 -9.45 -19.01 -5.85
N ALA A 27 -10.11 -20.12 -5.48
CA ALA A 27 -9.46 -21.42 -5.35
C ALA A 27 -9.17 -22.07 -6.71
N GLN A 28 -9.99 -21.73 -7.73
CA GLN A 28 -9.75 -22.16 -9.12
C GLN A 28 -8.63 -21.31 -9.74
N GLU A 29 -8.50 -20.05 -9.31
CA GLU A 29 -7.42 -19.18 -9.75
C GLU A 29 -6.04 -19.62 -9.21
N GLU A 30 -5.91 -19.96 -7.93
CA GLU A 30 -4.63 -20.48 -7.38
C GLU A 30 -4.16 -21.79 -8.03
N ALA A 31 -5.09 -22.65 -8.49
CA ALA A 31 -4.77 -23.96 -9.03
C ALA A 31 -4.06 -23.93 -10.41
N GLU A 32 -4.16 -22.82 -11.15
CA GLU A 32 -3.55 -22.69 -12.49
C GLU A 32 -2.15 -22.05 -12.46
N ASN A 33 -1.76 -21.43 -11.33
CA ASN A 33 -0.42 -20.90 -11.20
C ASN A 33 0.58 -22.05 -10.99
N LEU A 34 1.35 -22.38 -12.03
CA LEU A 34 2.36 -23.46 -11.99
C LEU A 34 3.71 -22.95 -11.46
N ALA A 35 3.78 -21.70 -11.00
CA ALA A 35 5.02 -21.10 -10.52
C ALA A 35 5.44 -21.72 -9.18
N ASP A 36 6.70 -22.15 -9.10
CA ASP A 36 7.35 -22.41 -7.82
C ASP A 36 7.78 -21.07 -7.21
N LEU A 37 6.85 -20.41 -6.49
CA LEU A 37 7.06 -19.07 -5.93
C LEU A 37 8.29 -19.03 -5.00
N PRO A 38 8.48 -19.97 -4.04
CA PRO A 38 9.67 -19.97 -3.21
C PRO A 38 10.97 -20.06 -4.02
N ALA A 39 11.02 -20.91 -5.06
CA ALA A 39 12.20 -21.02 -5.91
C ALA A 39 12.46 -19.75 -6.73
N LEU A 40 11.42 -19.12 -7.29
CA LEU A 40 11.54 -17.86 -8.03
C LEU A 40 12.03 -16.72 -7.13
N VAL A 41 11.41 -16.54 -5.96
CA VAL A 41 11.83 -15.51 -4.99
C VAL A 41 13.29 -15.75 -4.57
N ALA A 42 13.66 -16.99 -4.24
CA ALA A 42 15.03 -17.33 -3.88
C ALA A 42 16.02 -17.06 -5.02
N ALA A 43 15.65 -17.36 -6.28
CA ALA A 43 16.50 -17.11 -7.43
C ALA A 43 16.72 -15.60 -7.68
N HIS A 44 15.67 -14.78 -7.58
CA HIS A 44 15.79 -13.32 -7.68
C HIS A 44 16.64 -12.76 -6.53
N ASN A 45 16.41 -13.22 -5.31
CA ASN A 45 17.14 -12.75 -4.14
C ASN A 45 18.62 -13.13 -4.17
N ARG A 46 18.99 -14.26 -4.80
CA ARG A 46 20.40 -14.59 -5.06
C ARG A 46 21.07 -13.57 -5.97
N GLU A 47 20.41 -13.19 -7.06
CA GLU A 47 20.96 -12.16 -7.97
C GLU A 47 21.06 -10.81 -7.26
N ARG A 48 20.08 -10.45 -6.42
CA ARG A 48 20.08 -9.21 -5.65
C ARG A 48 21.17 -9.20 -4.57
N GLU A 49 21.39 -10.31 -3.88
CA GLU A 49 22.44 -10.48 -2.88
C GLU A 49 23.84 -10.31 -3.49
N VAL A 50 24.08 -10.92 -4.66
CA VAL A 50 25.33 -10.74 -5.44
C VAL A 50 25.59 -9.27 -5.78
N ASN A 51 24.52 -8.47 -5.93
CA ASN A 51 24.60 -7.04 -6.21
C ASN A 51 24.41 -6.17 -4.95
N HIS A 52 24.48 -6.74 -3.75
CA HIS A 52 24.36 -6.04 -2.47
C HIS A 52 23.05 -5.27 -2.28
N LEU A 53 21.95 -5.79 -2.85
CA LEU A 53 20.61 -5.24 -2.71
C LEU A 53 19.81 -6.00 -1.65
N GLY A 54 18.86 -5.31 -1.01
CA GLY A 54 17.92 -5.94 -0.09
C GLY A 54 17.02 -6.97 -0.79
N PRO A 55 16.55 -8.02 -0.08
CA PRO A 55 15.74 -9.06 -0.69
C PRO A 55 14.33 -8.55 -1.05
N LEU A 56 13.74 -9.17 -2.07
CA LEU A 56 12.32 -9.08 -2.38
C LEU A 56 11.53 -10.04 -1.51
N THR A 57 10.32 -9.62 -1.13
CA THR A 57 9.31 -10.45 -0.45
C THR A 57 8.15 -10.72 -1.40
N ALA A 58 7.57 -11.92 -1.36
CA ALA A 58 6.38 -12.22 -2.15
C ALA A 58 5.18 -11.38 -1.68
N ASN A 59 4.41 -10.81 -2.61
CA ASN A 59 3.18 -10.09 -2.31
C ASN A 59 1.98 -10.69 -3.07
N PRO A 60 0.89 -11.09 -2.39
CA PRO A 60 -0.25 -11.75 -3.02
C PRO A 60 -1.03 -10.87 -4.01
N LYS A 61 -1.02 -9.55 -3.84
CA LYS A 61 -1.66 -8.62 -4.79
C LYS A 61 -0.88 -8.54 -6.10
N LEU A 62 0.46 -8.49 -6.01
CA LEU A 62 1.32 -8.55 -7.19
C LEU A 62 1.23 -9.92 -7.87
N GLU A 63 1.08 -11.00 -7.10
CA GLU A 63 0.89 -12.35 -7.63
C GLU A 63 -0.42 -12.47 -8.40
N ALA A 64 -1.52 -11.95 -7.86
CA ALA A 64 -2.81 -11.92 -8.55
C ALA A 64 -2.74 -11.15 -9.88
N ALA A 65 -2.02 -10.03 -9.92
CA ALA A 65 -1.78 -9.27 -11.16
C ALA A 65 -0.93 -10.08 -12.16
N ALA A 66 0.16 -10.69 -11.70
CA ALA A 66 1.03 -11.53 -12.52
C ALA A 66 0.25 -12.71 -13.13
N LEU A 67 -0.60 -13.35 -12.33
CA LEU A 67 -1.41 -14.49 -12.75
C LEU A 67 -2.47 -14.11 -13.78
N ALA A 68 -3.18 -13.00 -13.55
CA ALA A 68 -4.12 -12.47 -14.53
C ALA A 68 -3.44 -12.23 -15.90
N HIS A 69 -2.22 -11.69 -15.90
CA HIS A 69 -1.49 -11.43 -17.13
C HIS A 69 -0.92 -12.69 -17.78
N ALA A 70 -0.36 -13.61 -16.99
CA ALA A 70 0.15 -14.88 -17.49
C ALA A 70 -0.97 -15.72 -18.14
N ARG A 71 -2.18 -15.69 -17.57
CA ARG A 71 -3.39 -16.28 -18.18
C ARG A 71 -3.73 -15.63 -19.50
N ASP A 72 -3.78 -14.30 -19.54
CA ASP A 72 -4.12 -13.56 -20.75
C ASP A 72 -3.15 -13.89 -21.89
N MET A 73 -1.84 -13.90 -21.60
CA MET A 73 -0.82 -14.30 -22.56
C MET A 73 -0.96 -15.76 -23.01
N ALA A 74 -1.30 -16.67 -22.09
CA ALA A 74 -1.46 -18.09 -22.38
C ALA A 74 -2.71 -18.39 -23.24
N ILE A 75 -3.84 -17.74 -22.95
CA ILE A 75 -5.10 -17.88 -23.72
C ILE A 75 -4.92 -17.40 -25.16
N HIS A 76 -4.14 -16.32 -25.35
CA HIS A 76 -3.92 -15.71 -26.66
C HIS A 76 -2.61 -16.14 -27.32
N GLU A 77 -1.89 -17.09 -26.72
CA GLU A 77 -0.60 -17.64 -27.18
C GLU A 77 0.41 -16.56 -27.60
N LYS A 78 0.44 -15.44 -26.87
CA LYS A 78 1.24 -14.25 -27.24
C LYS A 78 1.88 -13.61 -26.03
N MET A 79 3.21 -13.52 -26.05
CA MET A 79 3.97 -12.76 -25.04
C MET A 79 3.92 -11.25 -25.35
N THR A 80 3.44 -10.46 -24.39
CA THR A 80 3.25 -9.01 -24.50
C THR A 80 3.21 -8.39 -23.11
N HIS A 81 3.51 -7.10 -23.00
CA HIS A 81 3.29 -6.31 -21.76
C HIS A 81 1.86 -5.75 -21.67
N GLU A 82 1.24 -5.49 -22.82
CA GLU A 82 -0.15 -5.00 -22.92
C GLU A 82 -1.11 -6.18 -22.88
N GLY A 83 -2.10 -6.13 -21.99
CA GLY A 83 -3.15 -7.14 -21.94
C GLY A 83 -4.10 -7.01 -23.13
N THR A 84 -4.82 -8.08 -23.46
CA THR A 84 -5.74 -8.08 -24.61
C THR A 84 -6.93 -7.13 -24.46
N ASP A 85 -7.25 -6.74 -23.22
CA ASP A 85 -8.20 -5.68 -22.88
C ASP A 85 -7.62 -4.26 -23.00
N GLY A 86 -6.38 -4.12 -23.49
CA GLY A 86 -5.65 -2.85 -23.57
C GLY A 86 -5.02 -2.41 -22.24
N SER A 87 -5.03 -3.27 -21.21
CA SER A 87 -4.47 -2.91 -19.91
C SER A 87 -2.94 -2.83 -19.92
N THR A 88 -2.42 -1.82 -19.23
CA THR A 88 -0.99 -1.74 -18.88
C THR A 88 -0.70 -2.56 -17.61
N PRO A 89 0.58 -2.91 -17.34
CA PRO A 89 0.95 -3.58 -16.08
C PRO A 89 0.50 -2.80 -14.84
N GLN A 90 0.65 -1.47 -14.88
CA GLN A 90 0.15 -0.58 -13.84
C GLN A 90 -1.34 -0.78 -13.58
N GLN A 91 -2.17 -0.76 -14.62
CA GLN A 91 -3.62 -0.90 -14.46
C GLN A 91 -4.00 -2.27 -13.90
N ARG A 92 -3.31 -3.35 -14.30
CA ARG A 92 -3.53 -4.68 -13.73
C ARG A 92 -3.20 -4.74 -12.24
N ILE A 93 -2.10 -4.10 -11.83
CA ILE A 93 -1.67 -4.04 -10.42
C ILE A 93 -2.61 -3.15 -9.59
N GLU A 94 -3.07 -2.02 -10.13
CA GLU A 94 -4.05 -1.14 -9.48
C GLU A 94 -5.40 -1.83 -9.25
N ARG A 95 -5.84 -2.72 -10.17
CA ARG A 95 -7.04 -3.55 -10.00
C ARG A 95 -6.94 -4.51 -8.81
N GLN A 96 -5.73 -4.86 -8.37
CA GLN A 96 -5.47 -5.67 -7.17
C GLN A 96 -5.33 -4.82 -5.89
N GLU A 97 -5.64 -3.52 -5.98
CA GLU A 97 -5.53 -2.56 -4.88
C GLU A 97 -4.11 -2.49 -4.28
N TYR A 98 -3.09 -2.72 -5.10
CA TYR A 98 -1.70 -2.54 -4.69
C TYR A 98 -1.29 -1.07 -4.88
N HIS A 99 -0.89 -0.42 -3.80
CA HIS A 99 -0.46 0.99 -3.81
C HIS A 99 1.05 1.06 -3.71
N TYR A 100 1.66 1.92 -4.52
CA TYR A 100 3.08 1.83 -4.80
C TYR A 100 3.75 3.19 -4.99
N LEU A 101 5.06 3.20 -4.74
CA LEU A 101 6.00 4.24 -5.16
C LEU A 101 6.69 3.91 -6.48
N GLY A 102 6.74 2.62 -6.84
CA GLY A 102 7.28 2.16 -8.11
C GLY A 102 6.78 0.77 -8.46
N LEU A 103 6.69 0.51 -9.77
CA LEU A 103 6.37 -0.79 -10.35
C LEU A 103 7.32 -1.12 -11.49
N ALA A 104 7.45 -2.41 -11.79
CA ALA A 104 8.02 -2.89 -13.04
C ALA A 104 7.48 -4.29 -13.37
N GLU A 105 7.55 -4.69 -14.63
CA GLU A 105 7.12 -6.01 -15.09
C GLU A 105 8.25 -6.68 -15.88
N ASN A 106 8.43 -7.99 -15.67
CA ASN A 106 9.14 -8.86 -16.60
C ASN A 106 8.19 -9.97 -17.08
N VAL A 107 8.17 -10.20 -18.39
CA VAL A 107 7.45 -11.33 -19.00
C VAL A 107 8.41 -12.23 -19.78
N ALA A 108 8.04 -13.49 -19.95
CA ALA A 108 8.75 -14.42 -20.82
C ALA A 108 7.82 -15.51 -21.36
N ALA A 109 8.13 -16.06 -22.53
CA ALA A 109 7.48 -17.25 -23.04
C ALA A 109 8.53 -18.32 -23.43
N GLY A 110 8.16 -19.59 -23.31
CA GLY A 110 8.96 -20.73 -23.78
C GLY A 110 9.97 -21.28 -22.78
N ALA A 111 10.37 -20.52 -21.76
CA ALA A 111 11.27 -21.00 -20.72
C ALA A 111 10.61 -22.10 -19.87
N ARG A 112 11.25 -23.26 -19.73
CA ARG A 112 10.63 -24.45 -19.13
C ARG A 112 10.96 -24.63 -17.65
N SER A 113 11.76 -23.73 -17.07
CA SER A 113 12.21 -23.84 -15.68
C SER A 113 12.65 -22.48 -15.11
N VAL A 114 12.69 -22.39 -13.78
CA VAL A 114 13.19 -21.20 -13.06
C VAL A 114 14.63 -20.83 -13.47
N PRO A 115 15.61 -21.75 -13.56
CA PRO A 115 16.95 -21.42 -14.02
C PRO A 115 17.01 -20.91 -15.47
N GLU A 116 16.07 -21.34 -16.32
CA GLU A 116 16.01 -20.88 -17.71
C GLU A 116 15.45 -19.47 -17.80
N VAL A 117 14.30 -19.19 -17.17
CA VAL A 117 13.68 -17.86 -17.21
C VAL A 117 14.57 -16.80 -16.54
N MET A 118 15.23 -17.15 -15.42
CA MET A 118 16.19 -16.27 -14.77
C MET A 118 17.38 -15.92 -15.68
N ARG A 119 17.89 -16.90 -16.43
CA ARG A 119 18.98 -16.66 -17.39
C ARG A 119 18.53 -15.75 -18.53
N LEU A 120 17.31 -15.91 -19.03
CA LEU A 120 16.74 -15.04 -20.06
C LEU A 120 16.60 -13.61 -19.56
N TRP A 121 16.00 -13.41 -18.38
CA TRP A 121 15.84 -12.09 -17.78
C TRP A 121 17.19 -11.44 -17.44
N MET A 122 18.13 -12.15 -16.82
CA MET A 122 19.43 -11.58 -16.45
C MET A 122 20.34 -11.27 -17.64
N ARG A 123 20.12 -11.89 -18.81
CA ARG A 123 20.82 -11.55 -20.06
C ARG A 123 20.18 -10.39 -20.82
N SER A 124 18.93 -10.04 -20.50
CA SER A 124 18.23 -8.90 -21.09
C SER A 124 18.46 -7.66 -20.23
N PRO A 125 19.14 -6.60 -20.74
CA PRO A 125 19.38 -5.40 -19.94
C PRO A 125 18.11 -4.76 -19.36
N PRO A 126 16.98 -4.65 -20.09
CA PRO A 126 15.71 -4.18 -19.52
C PRO A 126 15.20 -5.05 -18.38
N HIS A 127 15.17 -6.37 -18.53
CA HIS A 127 14.63 -7.26 -17.49
C HIS A 127 15.55 -7.33 -16.26
N LYS A 128 16.87 -7.35 -16.47
CA LYS A 128 17.86 -7.28 -15.40
C LYS A 128 17.71 -5.99 -14.58
N LYS A 129 17.45 -4.86 -15.25
CA LYS A 129 17.21 -3.58 -14.57
C LYS A 129 16.04 -3.68 -13.57
N ASN A 130 14.97 -4.40 -13.92
CA ASN A 130 13.82 -4.57 -13.03
C ASN A 130 14.16 -5.46 -11.83
N ILE A 131 14.84 -6.60 -12.06
CA ILE A 131 15.27 -7.52 -10.98
C ILE A 131 16.17 -6.81 -9.96
N LEU A 132 17.07 -5.95 -10.44
CA LEU A 132 18.01 -5.18 -9.62
C LEU A 132 17.49 -3.77 -9.27
N GLY A 133 16.21 -3.49 -9.53
CA GLY A 133 15.59 -2.20 -9.24
C GLY A 133 15.37 -1.98 -7.75
N ASP A 134 15.03 -0.72 -7.41
CA ASP A 134 14.62 -0.30 -6.06
C ASP A 134 13.18 -0.75 -5.77
N PHE A 135 13.03 -2.06 -5.63
CA PHE A 135 11.79 -2.75 -5.26
C PHE A 135 12.04 -3.61 -4.03
N THR A 136 10.99 -3.85 -3.25
CA THR A 136 11.03 -4.67 -2.03
C THR A 136 10.05 -5.83 -2.08
N GLU A 137 9.11 -5.81 -3.03
CA GLU A 137 8.06 -6.81 -3.17
C GLU A 137 7.97 -7.32 -4.61
N VAL A 138 7.49 -8.55 -4.78
CA VAL A 138 7.33 -9.19 -6.09
C VAL A 138 6.18 -10.18 -6.09
N GLY A 139 5.50 -10.32 -7.23
CA GLY A 139 4.56 -11.39 -7.52
C GLY A 139 4.98 -12.15 -8.77
N PHE A 140 4.75 -13.46 -8.80
CA PHE A 140 5.12 -14.29 -9.95
C PHE A 140 3.98 -15.18 -10.39
N ALA A 141 3.89 -15.42 -11.69
CA ALA A 141 3.00 -16.44 -12.23
C ALA A 141 3.62 -17.19 -13.39
N LEU A 142 3.19 -18.44 -13.54
CA LEU A 142 3.47 -19.30 -14.69
C LEU A 142 2.17 -19.99 -15.10
N VAL A 143 1.75 -19.78 -16.34
CA VAL A 143 0.60 -20.46 -16.95
C VAL A 143 1.04 -21.08 -18.28
N LYS A 144 0.47 -22.21 -18.67
CA LYS A 144 0.74 -22.84 -19.97
C LYS A 144 -0.37 -22.53 -20.96
N GLY A 145 0.00 -22.17 -22.19
CA GLY A 145 -0.91 -22.09 -23.33
C GLY A 145 -1.42 -23.47 -23.76
N GLU A 146 -2.33 -23.49 -24.74
CA GLU A 146 -2.94 -24.73 -25.25
C GLU A 146 -1.89 -25.65 -25.87
N ASP A 147 -0.92 -25.10 -26.59
CA ASP A 147 0.24 -25.82 -27.14
C ASP A 147 1.28 -26.29 -26.09
N GLY A 148 1.05 -25.98 -24.81
CA GLY A 148 1.95 -26.29 -23.70
C GLY A 148 3.09 -25.28 -23.51
N THR A 149 3.14 -24.19 -24.28
CA THR A 149 4.12 -23.12 -24.14
C THR A 149 3.95 -22.44 -22.77
N PRO A 150 5.02 -22.35 -21.96
CA PRO A 150 4.97 -21.67 -20.67
C PRO A 150 5.05 -20.14 -20.84
N PHE A 151 4.13 -19.42 -20.20
CA PHE A 151 4.07 -17.96 -20.11
C PHE A 151 4.31 -17.51 -18.67
N TRP A 152 5.34 -16.69 -18.48
CA TRP A 152 5.78 -16.18 -17.19
C TRP A 152 5.45 -14.70 -17.08
N SER A 153 4.95 -14.29 -15.91
CA SER A 153 4.86 -12.88 -15.51
C SER A 153 5.50 -12.69 -14.14
N ALA A 154 6.20 -11.57 -13.97
CA ALA A 154 6.82 -11.13 -12.74
C ALA A 154 6.54 -9.64 -12.54
N GLU A 155 5.80 -9.32 -11.49
CA GLU A 155 5.39 -7.96 -11.15
C GLU A 155 6.18 -7.50 -9.92
N PHE A 156 7.00 -6.47 -10.08
CA PHE A 156 7.84 -5.91 -9.03
C PHE A 156 7.17 -4.67 -8.44
N GLY A 157 7.25 -4.52 -7.12
CA GLY A 157 6.65 -3.40 -6.41
C GLY A 157 7.56 -2.79 -5.36
N LYS A 158 7.52 -1.46 -5.28
CA LYS A 158 7.93 -0.69 -4.11
C LYS A 158 6.64 -0.18 -3.47
N PRO A 159 6.19 -0.74 -2.34
CA PRO A 159 4.90 -0.42 -1.77
C PRO A 159 4.88 1.03 -1.30
N MET A 160 3.70 1.66 -1.37
CA MET A 160 3.43 2.90 -0.67
C MET A 160 3.47 2.60 0.84
N PRO A 161 4.36 3.25 1.62
CA PRO A 161 4.46 2.97 3.04
C PRO A 161 3.14 3.29 3.75
N ARG A 162 2.64 2.35 4.55
CA ARG A 162 1.56 2.61 5.49
C ARG A 162 2.16 2.79 6.87
N LEU A 163 2.30 4.05 7.28
CA LEU A 163 2.93 4.37 8.55
C LEU A 163 1.96 4.18 9.72
N ASP A 164 2.48 3.79 10.87
CA ASP A 164 1.77 3.95 12.14
C ASP A 164 1.65 5.46 12.45
N PRO A 165 0.45 6.01 12.69
CA PRO A 165 0.29 7.45 12.87
C PRO A 165 1.06 8.04 14.05
N GLU A 166 1.18 7.30 15.17
CA GLU A 166 1.90 7.78 16.35
C GLU A 166 3.40 7.80 16.10
N LYS A 167 3.93 6.73 15.49
CA LYS A 167 5.33 6.67 15.07
C LYS A 167 5.64 7.74 14.02
N ALA A 168 4.78 7.93 13.02
CA ALA A 168 4.94 8.95 12.00
C ALA A 168 5.00 10.37 12.61
N ALA A 169 4.14 10.66 13.59
CA ALA A 169 4.17 11.91 14.33
C ALA A 169 5.50 12.10 15.10
N ALA A 170 5.98 11.05 15.77
CA ALA A 170 7.25 11.08 16.50
C ALA A 170 8.45 11.29 15.54
N ASP A 171 8.47 10.59 14.40
CA ASP A 171 9.51 10.72 13.38
C ASP A 171 9.56 12.15 12.82
N VAL A 172 8.40 12.75 12.49
CA VAL A 172 8.30 14.15 12.07
C VAL A 172 8.88 15.11 13.11
N VAL A 173 8.52 14.96 14.39
CA VAL A 173 9.06 15.81 15.46
C VAL A 173 10.57 15.64 15.60
N SER A 174 11.06 14.40 15.56
CA SER A 174 12.51 14.15 15.61
C SER A 174 13.26 14.80 14.45
N LEU A 175 12.68 14.81 13.25
CA LEU A 175 13.28 15.43 12.06
C LEU A 175 13.27 16.96 12.17
N PHE A 176 12.18 17.58 12.63
CA PHE A 176 12.18 19.01 12.94
C PHE A 176 13.21 19.37 14.02
N ASP A 177 13.39 18.54 15.04
CA ASP A 177 14.37 18.78 16.09
C ASP A 177 15.81 18.71 15.57
N GLN A 178 16.09 17.84 14.60
CA GLN A 178 17.37 17.82 13.89
C GLN A 178 17.63 19.14 13.16
N GLU A 179 16.63 19.67 12.46
CA GLU A 179 16.71 20.96 11.77
C GLU A 179 16.83 22.14 12.75
N ARG A 180 16.07 22.12 13.85
CA ARG A 180 16.13 23.14 14.91
C ARG A 180 17.48 23.15 15.63
N LYS A 181 18.11 21.98 15.81
CA LYS A 181 19.47 21.88 16.33
C LYS A 181 20.48 22.62 15.45
N GLN A 182 20.33 22.57 14.12
CA GLN A 182 21.22 23.29 13.20
C GLN A 182 21.14 24.81 13.36
N VAL A 183 19.99 25.33 13.79
CA VAL A 183 19.77 26.77 14.05
C VAL A 183 19.72 27.13 15.54
N ALA A 184 20.25 26.26 16.40
CA ALA A 184 20.34 26.45 17.86
C ALA A 184 18.99 26.75 18.55
N LYS A 185 17.89 26.20 18.04
CA LYS A 185 16.57 26.27 18.66
C LYS A 185 16.30 25.04 19.54
N PRO A 186 15.55 25.19 20.66
CA PRO A 186 15.18 24.06 21.50
C PRO A 186 14.24 23.10 20.77
N PRO A 187 14.21 21.81 21.15
CA PRO A 187 13.32 20.83 20.53
C PRO A 187 11.84 21.22 20.69
N LEU A 188 11.02 20.78 19.75
CA LEU A 188 9.57 20.93 19.78
C LEU A 188 8.96 19.88 20.72
N LYS A 189 7.89 20.27 21.39
CA LYS A 189 7.08 19.37 22.21
C LYS A 189 5.91 18.87 21.37
N LEU A 190 5.79 17.55 21.23
CA LEU A 190 4.55 16.95 20.74
C LEU A 190 3.46 17.14 21.81
N GLU A 191 2.52 18.05 21.54
CA GLU A 191 1.45 18.42 22.47
C GLU A 191 0.21 17.56 22.21
N PRO A 192 -0.29 16.79 23.21
CA PRO A 192 -1.36 15.81 22.98
C PRO A 192 -2.68 16.36 22.42
N LYS A 193 -3.11 17.55 22.85
CA LYS A 193 -4.31 18.21 22.32
C LYS A 193 -4.11 18.61 20.87
N LEU A 194 -2.97 19.22 20.54
CA LEU A 194 -2.67 19.58 19.15
C LEU A 194 -2.54 18.34 18.27
N ALA A 195 -1.92 17.27 18.77
CA ALA A 195 -1.79 16.00 18.06
C ALA A 195 -3.16 15.37 17.77
N ALA A 196 -4.08 15.38 18.75
CA ALA A 196 -5.44 14.89 18.55
C ALA A 196 -6.18 15.69 17.45
N VAL A 197 -6.04 17.01 17.42
CA VAL A 197 -6.64 17.86 16.38
C VAL A 197 -6.01 17.61 15.01
N ALA A 198 -4.69 17.55 14.93
CA ALA A 198 -3.98 17.27 13.68
C ALA A 198 -4.37 15.89 13.13
N GLN A 199 -4.43 14.88 13.99
CA GLN A 199 -4.82 13.52 13.61
C GLN A 199 -6.27 13.44 13.12
N ARG A 200 -7.18 14.17 13.76
CA ARG A 200 -8.57 14.30 13.30
C ARG A 200 -8.63 14.92 11.92
N HIS A 201 -7.90 16.01 11.69
CA HIS A 201 -7.87 16.69 10.41
C HIS A 201 -7.28 15.82 9.29
N ALA A 202 -6.18 15.10 9.56
CA ALA A 202 -5.60 14.15 8.62
C ALA A 202 -6.59 13.04 8.24
N ARG A 203 -7.33 12.49 9.21
CA ARG A 203 -8.39 11.49 8.96
C ARG A 203 -9.53 12.05 8.11
N ALA A 204 -9.93 13.29 8.33
CA ALA A 204 -10.98 13.94 7.54
C ALA A 204 -10.56 14.12 6.06
N MET A 205 -9.32 14.56 5.82
CA MET A 205 -8.78 14.63 4.45
C MET A 205 -8.69 13.24 3.80
N ALA A 206 -8.21 12.24 4.55
CA ALA A 206 -8.10 10.86 4.07
C ALA A 206 -9.46 10.22 3.74
N ALA A 207 -10.47 10.42 4.59
CA ALA A 207 -11.80 9.83 4.41
C ALA A 207 -12.50 10.30 3.14
N GLN A 208 -12.22 11.53 2.69
CA GLN A 208 -12.79 12.11 1.47
C GLN A 208 -11.80 12.10 0.29
N ASN A 209 -10.57 11.64 0.54
CA ASN A 209 -9.45 11.67 -0.41
C ASN A 209 -9.20 13.06 -1.03
N GLU A 210 -9.39 14.13 -0.25
CA GLU A 210 -9.36 15.51 -0.72
C GLU A 210 -8.60 16.44 0.25
N PHE A 211 -7.89 17.42 -0.29
CA PHE A 211 -7.29 18.50 0.48
C PHE A 211 -8.36 19.51 0.88
N ARG A 212 -8.64 19.64 2.18
CA ARG A 212 -9.69 20.52 2.70
C ARG A 212 -9.27 21.20 4.00
N SER A 213 -9.91 22.32 4.30
CA SER A 213 -9.66 23.12 5.50
C SER A 213 -10.57 22.78 6.68
N LYS A 214 -11.66 22.04 6.43
CA LYS A 214 -12.69 21.68 7.42
C LYS A 214 -12.94 20.19 7.42
N ASP A 215 -13.39 19.66 8.54
CA ASP A 215 -13.84 18.27 8.64
C ASP A 215 -15.35 18.10 8.39
N ASP A 216 -15.87 16.91 8.70
CA ASP A 216 -17.27 16.54 8.45
C ASP A 216 -18.26 17.21 9.42
N ASP A 217 -17.77 17.80 10.52
CA ASP A 217 -18.59 18.63 11.42
C ASP A 217 -18.58 20.11 10.97
N ASP A 218 -18.05 20.41 9.77
CA ASP A 218 -17.82 21.76 9.22
C ASP A 218 -16.89 22.63 10.11
N LEU A 219 -15.98 21.99 10.84
CA LEU A 219 -15.05 22.65 11.76
C LEU A 219 -13.62 22.64 11.21
N THR A 220 -12.92 23.76 11.36
CA THR A 220 -11.51 23.89 11.04
C THR A 220 -10.62 23.29 12.14
N PRO A 221 -9.34 23.00 11.86
CA PRO A 221 -8.36 22.69 12.90
C PRO A 221 -8.33 23.74 14.01
N PHE A 222 -8.49 25.03 13.70
CA PHE A 222 -8.47 26.08 14.71
C PHE A 222 -9.68 26.01 15.64
N ASP A 223 -10.88 25.74 15.12
CA ASP A 223 -12.09 25.54 15.94
C ASP A 223 -11.91 24.38 16.93
N HIS A 224 -11.25 23.30 16.49
CA HIS A 224 -10.95 22.16 17.36
C HIS A 224 -9.88 22.47 18.41
N VAL A 225 -8.87 23.26 18.07
CA VAL A 225 -7.89 23.72 19.05
C VAL A 225 -8.58 24.56 20.13
N GLU A 226 -9.49 25.46 19.76
CA GLU A 226 -10.27 26.24 20.72
C GLU A 226 -11.12 25.35 21.63
N LYS A 227 -11.85 24.38 21.04
CA LYS A 227 -12.65 23.40 21.79
C LYS A 227 -11.81 22.52 22.73
N SER A 228 -10.56 22.24 22.40
CA SER A 228 -9.65 21.47 23.25
C SER A 228 -9.20 22.23 24.53
N GLY A 229 -9.42 23.55 24.56
CA GLY A 229 -8.96 24.43 25.62
C GLY A 229 -7.45 24.65 25.62
N TYR A 230 -6.73 24.35 24.53
CA TYR A 230 -5.33 24.73 24.37
C TYR A 230 -5.22 26.25 24.20
N ARG A 231 -4.30 26.89 24.92
CA ARG A 231 -4.12 28.34 24.94
C ARG A 231 -2.83 28.72 24.21
N PHE A 232 -2.92 29.63 23.25
CA PHE A 232 -1.79 30.05 22.43
C PHE A 232 -1.70 31.57 22.28
N LYS A 233 -0.49 32.05 22.01
CA LYS A 233 -0.20 33.42 21.57
C LYS A 233 -0.19 33.50 20.05
N ARG A 234 0.39 32.49 19.40
CA ARG A 234 0.39 32.30 17.95
C ARG A 234 0.12 30.84 17.63
N ILE A 235 -0.59 30.60 16.54
CA ILE A 235 -0.85 29.25 16.02
C ILE A 235 -0.80 29.29 14.49
N GLY A 236 -0.37 28.20 13.88
CA GLY A 236 -0.44 27.97 12.46
C GLY A 236 -0.75 26.51 12.15
N GLN A 237 -1.13 26.27 10.91
CA GLN A 237 -1.44 24.95 10.39
C GLN A 237 -0.86 24.81 8.97
N ALA A 238 -0.36 23.63 8.67
CA ALA A 238 0.07 23.23 7.34
C ALA A 238 -0.40 21.79 7.06
N SER A 239 -0.69 21.48 5.80
CA SER A 239 -1.14 20.14 5.41
C SER A 239 -0.45 19.72 4.11
N LEU A 240 -0.29 18.41 3.93
CA LEU A 240 0.31 17.82 2.73
C LEU A 240 -0.51 16.60 2.30
N GLN A 241 -0.48 16.32 1.00
CA GLN A 241 -1.01 15.12 0.39
C GLN A 241 0.08 14.47 -0.46
N GLY A 242 0.12 13.14 -0.46
CA GLY A 242 0.99 12.36 -1.36
C GLY A 242 2.41 12.10 -0.84
N GLN A 243 2.84 12.73 0.27
CA GLN A 243 4.16 12.45 0.82
C GLN A 243 4.21 11.11 1.55
N PRO A 244 4.99 10.11 1.08
CA PRO A 244 5.01 8.75 1.61
C PRO A 244 5.69 8.61 2.97
N THR A 245 6.62 9.50 3.32
CA THR A 245 7.42 9.37 4.54
C THR A 245 7.47 10.66 5.34
N ALA A 246 7.85 10.54 6.61
CA ALA A 246 8.04 11.69 7.50
C ALA A 246 9.13 12.64 6.98
N GLU A 247 10.21 12.10 6.41
CA GLU A 247 11.31 12.87 5.82
C GLU A 247 10.80 13.75 4.67
N GLN A 248 10.03 13.16 3.74
CA GLN A 248 9.48 13.91 2.61
C GLN A 248 8.43 14.93 3.05
N ALA A 249 7.65 14.62 4.10
CA ALA A 249 6.73 15.59 4.69
C ALA A 249 7.46 16.79 5.32
N VAL A 250 8.52 16.54 6.10
CA VAL A 250 9.33 17.60 6.73
C VAL A 250 10.06 18.45 5.69
N GLU A 251 10.66 17.83 4.69
CA GLU A 251 11.28 18.55 3.56
C GLU A 251 10.27 19.48 2.87
N ALA A 252 9.08 18.96 2.56
CA ALA A 252 8.01 19.72 1.92
C ALA A 252 7.53 20.89 2.79
N TRP A 253 7.33 20.69 4.10
CA TRP A 253 6.95 21.78 5.00
C TRP A 253 8.03 22.85 5.12
N LEU A 254 9.31 22.48 5.18
CA LEU A 254 10.42 23.44 5.30
C LEU A 254 10.78 24.13 3.99
N LYS A 255 10.30 23.63 2.85
CA LYS A 255 10.44 24.30 1.55
C LYS A 255 9.60 25.59 1.48
N GLU A 256 8.45 25.61 2.14
CA GLU A 256 7.59 26.80 2.24
C GLU A 256 8.18 27.80 3.24
N SER A 257 8.46 29.02 2.78
CA SER A 257 9.19 30.03 3.58
C SER A 257 8.47 30.41 4.87
N SER A 258 7.15 30.55 4.84
CA SER A 258 6.31 30.89 6.00
C SER A 258 6.30 29.79 7.06
N ASN A 259 6.23 28.52 6.62
CA ASN A 259 6.32 27.36 7.49
C ASN A 259 7.71 27.25 8.09
N ARG A 260 8.76 27.41 7.28
CA ARG A 260 10.15 27.37 7.74
C ARG A 260 10.43 28.42 8.81
N GLU A 261 10.02 29.67 8.59
CA GLU A 261 10.17 30.76 9.56
C GLU A 261 9.49 30.42 10.88
N SER A 262 8.28 29.84 10.83
CA SER A 262 7.53 29.48 12.02
C SER A 262 8.17 28.29 12.76
N LEU A 263 8.43 27.19 12.05
CA LEU A 263 8.91 25.90 12.60
C LEU A 263 10.35 25.95 13.08
N LEU A 264 11.18 26.83 12.50
CA LEU A 264 12.53 27.12 12.97
C LEU A 264 12.58 28.40 13.83
N GLY A 265 11.42 28.98 14.15
CA GLY A 265 11.27 30.18 14.97
C GLY A 265 10.88 29.85 16.42
N ASP A 266 9.89 30.60 16.92
CA ASP A 266 9.55 30.64 18.36
C ASP A 266 8.42 29.69 18.78
N VAL A 267 7.88 28.91 17.84
CA VAL A 267 6.94 27.84 18.18
C VAL A 267 7.62 26.82 19.09
N LYS A 268 6.84 26.25 20.01
CA LYS A 268 7.31 25.31 21.03
C LYS A 268 6.54 24.01 21.01
N ASP A 269 5.24 24.10 20.71
CA ASP A 269 4.33 22.97 20.77
C ASP A 269 3.86 22.65 19.34
N VAL A 270 3.79 21.36 19.02
CA VAL A 270 3.29 20.87 17.73
C VAL A 270 2.33 19.71 17.91
N GLY A 271 1.42 19.56 16.96
CA GLY A 271 0.60 18.39 16.75
C GLY A 271 0.80 17.90 15.32
N VAL A 272 1.07 16.61 15.16
CA VAL A 272 1.23 15.97 13.85
C VAL A 272 0.16 14.90 13.72
N GLY A 273 -0.50 14.88 12.57
CA GLY A 273 -1.48 13.87 12.19
C GLY A 273 -1.12 13.25 10.87
N TYR A 274 -1.33 11.94 10.78
CA TYR A 274 -1.14 11.16 9.55
C TYR A 274 -2.33 10.23 9.33
N ALA A 275 -2.83 10.18 8.10
CA ALA A 275 -3.83 9.21 7.71
C ALA A 275 -3.63 8.83 6.23
N VAL A 276 -4.17 7.69 5.84
CA VAL A 276 -4.11 7.21 4.46
C VAL A 276 -5.53 7.13 3.93
N GLY A 277 -5.79 7.83 2.83
CA GLY A 277 -7.09 7.82 2.16
C GLY A 277 -7.30 6.57 1.32
N GLU A 278 -8.43 6.53 0.64
CA GLU A 278 -8.68 5.53 -0.39
C GLU A 278 -7.56 5.55 -1.44
N LYS A 279 -7.20 4.38 -1.95
CA LYS A 279 -6.08 4.18 -2.88
C LYS A 279 -4.68 4.40 -2.29
N GLY A 280 -4.55 4.39 -0.97
CA GLY A 280 -3.23 4.42 -0.31
C GLY A 280 -2.57 5.80 -0.27
N VAL A 281 -3.29 6.88 -0.59
CA VAL A 281 -2.74 8.24 -0.62
C VAL A 281 -2.50 8.76 0.80
N PRO A 282 -1.28 9.16 1.18
CA PRO A 282 -0.99 9.70 2.50
C PRO A 282 -1.43 11.16 2.63
N PHE A 283 -2.00 11.50 3.78
CA PHE A 283 -2.40 12.84 4.18
C PHE A 283 -1.76 13.20 5.52
N TRP A 284 -1.14 14.37 5.55
CA TRP A 284 -0.47 14.92 6.73
C TRP A 284 -1.13 16.22 7.16
N SER A 285 -1.26 16.39 8.47
CA SER A 285 -1.65 17.66 9.08
C SER A 285 -0.65 18.01 10.16
N LEU A 286 -0.18 19.25 10.14
CA LEU A 286 0.73 19.81 11.12
C LEU A 286 0.08 21.05 11.72
N ILE A 287 0.04 21.11 13.05
CA ILE A 287 -0.39 22.28 13.81
C ILE A 287 0.80 22.67 14.68
N PHE A 288 1.16 23.95 14.69
CA PHE A 288 2.29 24.45 15.47
C PHE A 288 1.90 25.72 16.22
N ALA A 289 2.39 25.88 17.44
CA ALA A 289 1.96 26.95 18.31
C ALA A 289 3.07 27.49 19.21
N GLU A 290 2.97 28.79 19.49
CA GLU A 290 3.59 29.43 20.64
C GLU A 290 2.58 29.40 21.80
N PRO A 291 2.79 28.57 22.84
CA PRO A 291 1.83 28.43 23.94
C PRO A 291 1.70 29.73 24.73
N ARG A 292 0.48 30.05 25.17
CA ARG A 292 0.21 31.12 26.14
C ARG A 292 0.16 30.48 27.52
N ARG A 293 1.20 30.73 28.31
CA ARG A 293 1.25 30.32 29.72
C ARG A 293 0.24 31.10 30.55
#